data_AF-A0A530JVS3-F1
#
_entry.id   AF-A0A530JVS3-F1
#
_cell.length_a   1.000
_cell.length_b   1.000
_cell.length_c   1.000
_cell.angle_alpha   90.00
_cell.angle_beta   90.00
_cell.angle_gamma   90.00
#
_symmetry.space_group_name_H-M   'P 1'
#
loop_
_entity.id
_entity.type
_entity.pdbx_description
1 polymer ?
#
loop_
_entity_poly.entity_id
_entity_poly.type
_entity_poly.pdbx_seq_one_letter_code
_entity_poly.pdbx_strand_id
1 'polypeptide(L)'
;RANRPNEVVKNLGLANYKRILTDQDIWIAMQTTAHFVFWTILLQTVIGFTLAWLIDRKFRGHAFWTTIILVPMMLSPAVVGNFWRFLYEPQIGLFSYV
;
A
#
# COMPACT_ATOMS: atom_id res chain seq x y z
N ARG A 1 -0.51 24.79 2.57
CA ARG A 1 -1.83 24.17 2.90
C ARG A 1 -2.79 24.47 1.76
N ALA A 2 -3.22 23.44 1.02
CA ALA A 2 -3.93 23.58 -0.25
C ALA A 2 -5.44 23.83 -0.13
N ASN A 3 -6.06 23.54 1.03
CA ASN A 3 -7.47 23.81 1.26
C ASN A 3 -7.64 25.13 2.02
N ARG A 4 -8.09 26.16 1.32
CA ARG A 4 -8.46 27.47 1.87
C ARG A 4 -9.87 27.82 1.39
N PRO A 5 -10.93 27.50 2.16
CA PRO A 5 -12.29 27.90 1.81
C PRO A 5 -12.35 29.44 1.79
N ASN A 6 -12.88 30.02 0.71
CA ASN A 6 -12.97 31.46 0.41
C ASN A 6 -11.75 32.13 -0.26
N GLU A 7 -10.77 31.39 -0.77
CA GLU A 7 -9.78 32.00 -1.68
C GLU A 7 -10.37 32.26 -3.08
N VAL A 8 -10.15 33.48 -3.59
CA VAL A 8 -10.54 33.88 -4.94
C VAL A 8 -9.85 32.97 -5.95
N VAL A 9 -10.61 32.35 -6.85
CA VAL A 9 -10.08 31.46 -7.88
C VAL A 9 -9.15 32.26 -8.81
N LYS A 10 -7.85 32.19 -8.55
CA LYS A 10 -6.84 32.82 -9.39
C LYS A 10 -6.55 31.92 -10.58
N ASN A 11 -6.73 32.46 -11.80
CA ASN A 11 -6.27 31.81 -13.03
C ASN A 11 -4.73 31.84 -13.09
N LEU A 12 -4.11 30.82 -12.49
CA LEU A 12 -2.66 30.70 -12.37
C LEU A 12 -1.98 29.99 -13.55
N GLY A 13 -2.76 29.56 -14.55
CA GLY A 13 -2.25 28.82 -15.71
C GLY A 13 -1.34 27.66 -15.29
N LEU A 14 -0.10 27.65 -15.79
CA LEU A 14 0.90 26.62 -15.48
C LEU A 14 1.73 26.88 -14.21
N ALA A 15 1.51 27.97 -13.49
CA ALA A 15 2.33 28.35 -12.34
C ALA A 15 2.27 27.31 -11.20
N ASN A 16 1.13 26.64 -11.02
CA ASN A 16 0.97 25.59 -10.01
C ASN A 16 1.84 24.36 -10.31
N TYR A 17 1.90 23.94 -11.58
CA TYR A 17 2.74 22.82 -12.00
C TYR A 17 4.22 23.16 -11.86
N LYS A 18 4.63 24.37 -12.30
CA LYS A 18 6.01 24.82 -12.12
C LYS A 18 6.41 24.78 -10.65
N ARG A 19 5.55 25.31 -9.76
CA ARG A 19 5.78 25.30 -8.31
C ARG A 19 5.99 23.88 -7.78
N ILE A 20 5.10 22.95 -8.11
CA ILE A 20 5.17 21.55 -7.65
C ILE A 20 6.44 20.87 -8.17
N LEU A 21 6.78 21.07 -9.45
CA LEU A 21 7.92 20.44 -10.09
C LEU A 21 9.28 20.98 -9.59
N THR A 22 9.32 22.20 -9.05
CA THR A 22 10.54 22.80 -8.49
C THR A 22 10.65 22.66 -6.97
N ASP A 23 9.60 22.19 -6.29
CA ASP A 23 9.57 22.09 -4.83
C ASP A 23 10.27 20.80 -4.36
N GLN A 24 11.36 20.96 -3.61
CA GLN A 24 12.18 19.85 -3.14
C GLN A 24 11.44 18.96 -2.14
N ASP A 25 10.58 19.53 -1.28
CA ASP A 25 9.86 18.76 -0.26
C ASP A 25 8.83 17.83 -0.93
N ILE A 26 8.19 18.30 -2.00
CA ILE A 26 7.27 17.49 -2.80
C ILE A 26 8.01 16.34 -3.48
N TRP A 27 9.19 16.60 -4.04
CA TRP A 27 10.01 15.55 -4.65
C TRP A 27 10.47 14.48 -3.66
N ILE A 28 10.86 14.87 -2.44
CA ILE A 28 11.23 13.93 -1.37
C ILE A 28 10.04 13.04 -0.98
N ALA A 29 8.86 13.64 -0.79
CA ALA A 29 7.64 12.88 -0.50
C ALA A 29 7.29 11.92 -1.64
N MET A 30 7.37 12.39 -2.89
CA MET A 30 7.07 11.58 -4.08
C MET A 30 8.06 10.42 -4.24
N GLN A 31 9.35 10.64 -3.98
CA GLN A 31 10.35 9.57 -3.96
C GLN A 31 10.06 8.55 -2.87
N THR A 32 9.68 8.98 -1.67
CA THR A 32 9.31 8.06 -0.58
C THR A 32 8.13 7.17 -0.98
N THR A 33 7.08 7.75 -1.57
CA THR A 33 5.94 6.99 -2.08
C THR A 33 6.35 6.05 -3.22
N ALA A 34 7.20 6.51 -4.15
CA ALA A 34 7.68 5.71 -5.27
C ALA A 34 8.47 4.48 -4.79
N HIS A 35 9.38 4.65 -3.82
CA HIS A 35 10.12 3.54 -3.22
C HIS A 35 9.17 2.56 -2.52
N PHE A 36 8.20 3.06 -1.75
CA PHE A 36 7.22 2.23 -1.08
C PHE A 36 6.41 1.37 -2.06
N VAL A 37 5.89 1.99 -3.13
CA VAL A 37 5.10 1.31 -4.17
C VAL A 37 5.96 0.30 -4.92
N PHE A 38 7.17 0.68 -5.31
CA PHE A 38 8.09 -0.19 -6.04
C PHE A 38 8.40 -1.47 -5.27
N TRP A 39 8.83 -1.35 -4.01
CA TRP A 39 9.16 -2.52 -3.19
C TRP A 39 7.92 -3.37 -2.88
N THR A 40 6.78 -2.73 -2.64
CA THR A 40 5.53 -3.45 -2.37
C THR A 40 5.11 -4.28 -3.57
N ILE A 41 5.06 -3.69 -4.77
CA ILE A 41 4.69 -4.41 -6.00
C ILE A 41 5.69 -5.51 -6.32
N LEU A 42 6.99 -5.24 -6.19
CA LEU A 42 8.03 -6.23 -6.46
C LEU A 42 7.87 -7.46 -5.56
N LEU A 43 7.76 -7.26 -4.25
CA LEU A 43 7.60 -8.35 -3.28
C LEU A 43 6.28 -9.11 -3.50
N GLN A 44 5.16 -8.40 -3.67
CA GLN A 44 3.87 -9.02 -3.94
C GLN A 44 3.88 -9.86 -5.22
N THR A 45 4.50 -9.36 -6.28
CA THR A 45 4.61 -10.07 -7.56
C THR A 45 5.46 -11.33 -7.42
N VAL A 46 6.63 -11.23 -6.78
CA VAL A 46 7.52 -12.38 -6.55
C VAL A 46 6.83 -13.45 -5.72
N ILE A 47 6.20 -13.08 -4.61
CA ILE A 47 5.50 -14.01 -3.72
C ILE A 47 4.29 -14.63 -4.43
N GLY A 48 3.43 -13.80 -5.04
CA GLY A 48 2.22 -14.25 -5.72
C GLY A 48 2.53 -15.17 -6.90
N PHE A 49 3.53 -14.82 -7.71
CA PHE A 49 3.97 -15.64 -8.84
C PHE A 49 4.56 -16.98 -8.38
N THR A 50 5.39 -16.98 -7.32
CA THR A 50 5.97 -18.20 -6.76
C THR A 50 4.88 -19.14 -6.23
N LEU A 51 3.90 -18.60 -5.51
CA LEU A 51 2.75 -19.37 -5.01
C LEU A 51 1.89 -19.92 -6.15
N ALA A 52 1.63 -19.11 -7.18
CA ALA A 52 0.88 -19.54 -8.35
C ALA A 52 1.61 -20.69 -9.08
N TRP A 53 2.92 -20.56 -9.29
CA TRP A 53 3.74 -21.58 -9.92
C TRP A 53 3.77 -22.89 -9.11
N LEU A 54 3.82 -22.80 -7.78
CA LEU A 54 3.80 -23.97 -6.90
C LEU A 54 2.47 -24.74 -6.98
N ILE A 55 1.36 -24.02 -7.16
CA ILE A 55 0.01 -24.58 -7.17
C ILE A 55 -0.41 -25.08 -8.57
N ASP A 56 0.26 -24.65 -9.64
CA ASP A 56 -0.04 -25.06 -11.02
C ASP A 56 -0.03 -26.59 -11.24
N ARG A 57 0.70 -27.35 -10.40
CA ARG A 57 0.62 -28.81 -10.42
C ARG A 57 -0.80 -29.26 -10.06
N LYS A 58 -1.46 -30.00 -10.95
CA LYS A 58 -2.79 -30.61 -10.69
C LYS A 58 -2.70 -31.70 -9.60
N PHE A 59 -2.78 -31.31 -8.34
CA PHE A 59 -2.85 -32.22 -7.20
C PHE A 59 -4.27 -32.25 -6.58
N ARG A 60 -4.63 -33.37 -5.94
CA ARG A 60 -5.90 -33.51 -5.20
C ARG A 60 -5.86 -32.56 -4.00
N GLY A 61 -6.53 -31.42 -4.11
CA GLY A 61 -6.52 -30.35 -3.10
C GLY A 61 -6.24 -28.94 -3.65
N HIS A 62 -5.95 -28.79 -4.94
CA HIS A 62 -5.68 -27.51 -5.61
C HIS A 62 -6.68 -26.40 -5.24
N ALA A 63 -7.99 -26.70 -5.32
CA ALA A 63 -9.04 -25.73 -5.03
C ALA A 63 -9.01 -25.21 -3.59
N PHE A 64 -8.69 -26.07 -2.62
CA PHE A 64 -8.61 -25.67 -1.21
C PHE A 64 -7.45 -24.70 -0.96
N TRP A 65 -6.26 -25.01 -1.48
CA TRP A 65 -5.08 -24.14 -1.34
C TRP A 65 -5.24 -22.81 -2.06
N THR A 66 -5.85 -22.83 -3.24
CA THR A 66 -6.18 -21.61 -3.98
C THR A 66 -7.08 -20.72 -3.13
N THR A 67 -8.15 -21.24 -2.55
CA THR A 67 -9.04 -20.45 -1.67
C THR A 67 -8.29 -19.82 -0.50
N ILE A 68 -7.47 -20.58 0.24
CA ILE A 68 -6.72 -20.04 1.39
C ILE A 68 -5.82 -18.87 1.00
N ILE A 69 -5.11 -18.97 -0.12
CA ILE A 69 -4.19 -17.93 -0.58
C ILE A 69 -4.95 -16.69 -1.08
N LEU A 70 -6.15 -16.87 -1.64
CA LEU A 70 -6.98 -15.77 -2.12
C LEU A 70 -7.78 -15.07 -1.01
N VAL A 71 -8.12 -15.77 0.09
CA VAL A 71 -8.88 -15.22 1.24
C VAL A 71 -8.37 -13.85 1.72
N PRO A 72 -7.07 -13.62 1.99
CA PRO A 72 -6.60 -12.32 2.49
C PRO A 72 -6.84 -11.17 1.51
N MET A 73 -6.91 -11.44 0.20
CA MET A 73 -7.21 -10.40 -0.79
C MET A 73 -8.66 -9.91 -0.74
N MET A 74 -9.55 -10.67 -0.11
CA MET A 74 -10.96 -10.29 0.07
C MET A 74 -11.15 -9.33 1.26
N LEU A 75 -10.13 -9.14 2.10
CA LEU A 75 -10.22 -8.27 3.27
C LEU A 75 -10.09 -6.80 2.88
N SER A 76 -10.92 -5.95 3.49
CA SER A 76 -10.85 -4.50 3.31
C SER A 76 -9.52 -3.93 3.83
N PRO A 77 -8.87 -2.99 3.11
CA PRO A 77 -7.65 -2.34 3.58
C PRO A 77 -7.78 -1.73 4.99
N ALA A 78 -8.96 -1.20 5.32
CA ALA A 78 -9.21 -0.62 6.64
C ALA A 78 -9.19 -1.67 7.77
N VAL A 79 -9.70 -2.88 7.50
CA VAL A 79 -9.69 -3.99 8.47
C VAL A 79 -8.27 -4.49 8.67
N VAL A 80 -7.52 -4.67 7.58
CA VAL A 80 -6.12 -5.09 7.63
C VAL A 80 -5.27 -4.08 8.41
N GLY A 81 -5.48 -2.78 8.18
CA GLY A 81 -4.78 -1.72 8.92
C GLY A 81 -5.07 -1.76 10.42
N ASN A 82 -6.33 -1.94 10.82
CA ASN A 82 -6.69 -2.09 12.22
C ASN A 82 -6.12 -3.37 12.85
N PHE A 83 -6.08 -4.47 12.09
CA PHE A 83 -5.51 -5.73 12.56
C PHE A 83 -4.01 -5.60 12.87
N TRP A 84 -3.26 -4.98 11.97
CA TRP A 84 -1.84 -4.67 12.21
C TRP A 84 -1.64 -3.71 13.37
N ARG A 85 -2.47 -2.67 13.49
CA ARG A 85 -2.42 -1.75 14.63
C ARG A 85 -2.63 -2.48 15.96
N PHE A 86 -3.59 -3.40 16.02
CA PHE A 86 -3.83 -4.23 17.20
C PHE A 86 -2.64 -5.15 17.50
N LEU A 87 -2.06 -5.79 16.48
CA LEU A 87 -0.89 -6.67 16.65
C LEU A 87 0.32 -5.94 17.25
N TYR A 88 0.54 -4.69 16.83
CA TYR A 88 1.62 -3.82 17.32
C TYR A 88 1.21 -2.96 18.52
N GLU A 89 0.04 -3.18 19.12
CA GLU A 89 -0.40 -2.41 20.29
C GLU A 89 0.49 -2.77 21.51
N PRO A 90 1.15 -1.81 22.16
CA PRO A 90 2.16 -2.12 23.18
C PRO A 90 1.60 -2.81 24.45
N GLN A 91 0.34 -2.59 24.81
CA GLN A 91 -0.23 -3.05 26.08
C GLN A 91 -0.89 -4.42 26.02
N ILE A 92 -1.46 -4.78 24.86
CA ILE A 92 -2.29 -5.98 24.67
C ILE A 92 -1.98 -6.73 23.37
N GLY A 93 -1.09 -6.19 22.53
CA GLY A 93 -0.74 -6.76 21.24
C GLY A 93 0.10 -8.02 21.38
N LEU A 94 -0.01 -8.90 20.38
CA LEU A 94 0.76 -10.15 20.31
C LEU A 94 2.27 -9.92 20.16
N PHE A 95 2.68 -8.74 19.68
CA PHE A 95 4.08 -8.33 19.55
C PHE A 95 4.50 -7.28 20.59
N SER A 96 3.94 -7.30 21.80
CA SER A 96 4.19 -6.33 22.89
C SER A 96 5.62 -6.35 23.47
N TYR A 97 6.54 -7.14 22.91
CA TYR A 97 7.92 -7.28 23.41
C TYR A 97 8.94 -6.63 22.45
N VAL A 98 8.74 -5.35 22.11
CA VAL A 98 9.80 -4.36 21.79
C VAL A 98 9.32 -2.98 22.23
#